data_AF-A0A955QPR3-F1
#
_entry.id   AF-A0A955QPR3-F1
#
_cell.length_a   1.000
_cell.length_b   1.000
_cell.length_c   1.000
_cell.angle_alpha   90.00
_cell.angle_beta   90.00
_cell.angle_gamma   90.00
#
_symmetry.space_group_name_H-M   'P 1'
#
loop_
_entity.id
_entity.type
_entity.pdbx_description
1 polymer ?
#
loop_
_entity_poly.entity_id
_entity_poly.type
_entity_poly.pdbx_seq_one_letter_code
_entity_poly.pdbx_strand_id
1 'polypeptide(L)'
;MAYKVKKDAILDRFLGKNGPRKILGALLEQELVLHNRYTREAAIKIAECVELEGVAPSQEIISETKDGQDALLMVLSGNFRLFVKGHPVADIGPGQAVGEYPILFPGEKHRATVQATEESVIGRLAGEDFESIAEEYPVLWKNMARFVEARLIRSGQARPWVNNRPHIFIGSSSESLAVAREIEQAFSGDLFEVHLWTDAQIFGLSHTYIESLEQAAYHHDFAILVFQGEDKVRSRKKTHMAPRDNVIFEAGLFMGSLGRNRTILVAPEDRDIKIPSDLLGLKKLDFSSPDTLSSVVNTIRKHVQKLGPLQRFAVI
;
A
#
# COMPACT_ATOMS: atom_id res chain seq x y z
N MET A 1 -11.76 16.57 -57.12
CA MET A 1 -12.27 16.64 -55.73
C MET A 1 -11.08 16.46 -54.81
N ALA A 2 -10.62 17.54 -54.18
CA ALA A 2 -9.51 17.49 -53.24
C ALA A 2 -10.04 16.98 -51.89
N TYR A 3 -9.64 15.78 -51.50
CA TYR A 3 -9.85 15.30 -50.14
C TYR A 3 -9.10 16.23 -49.19
N LYS A 4 -9.85 16.95 -48.34
CA LYS A 4 -9.28 17.66 -47.19
C LYS A 4 -8.75 16.60 -46.24
N VAL A 5 -7.43 16.38 -46.27
CA VAL A 5 -6.71 15.77 -45.16
C VAL A 5 -6.98 16.66 -43.94
N LYS A 6 -7.79 16.19 -42.98
CA LYS A 6 -7.87 16.79 -41.66
C LYS A 6 -6.51 16.52 -41.02
N LYS A 7 -5.63 17.50 -41.12
CA LYS A 7 -4.40 17.58 -40.33
C LYS A 7 -4.78 17.42 -38.86
N ASP A 8 -4.16 16.48 -38.14
CA ASP A 8 -4.37 16.28 -36.70
C ASP A 8 -3.92 17.52 -35.93
N ALA A 9 -4.82 18.50 -35.80
CA ALA A 9 -4.51 19.82 -35.30
C ALA A 9 -4.04 19.81 -33.84
N ILE A 10 -4.39 18.75 -33.09
CA ILE A 10 -3.95 18.55 -31.71
C ILE A 10 -2.52 17.97 -31.69
N LEU A 11 -2.22 16.96 -32.51
CA LEU A 11 -0.88 16.38 -32.64
C LEU A 11 0.13 17.42 -33.18
N ASP A 12 -0.27 18.22 -34.16
CA ASP A 12 0.52 19.32 -34.72
C ASP A 12 0.99 20.33 -33.64
N ARG A 13 0.29 20.44 -32.50
CA ARG A 13 0.71 21.31 -31.37
C ARG A 13 1.99 20.82 -30.71
N PHE A 14 2.28 19.52 -30.77
CA PHE A 14 3.46 18.86 -30.20
C PHE A 14 4.58 18.65 -31.23
N LEU A 15 4.31 18.75 -32.54
CA LEU A 15 5.30 18.56 -33.61
C LEU A 15 6.01 19.85 -34.07
N GLY A 16 5.60 21.03 -33.58
CA GLY A 16 6.20 22.32 -33.95
C GLY A 16 7.56 22.62 -33.29
N LYS A 17 8.16 23.79 -33.57
CA LYS A 17 9.47 24.23 -33.00
C LYS A 17 9.54 24.21 -31.46
N ASN A 18 8.41 24.37 -30.78
CA ASN A 18 8.30 24.29 -29.31
C ASN A 18 7.88 22.90 -28.80
N GLY A 19 7.78 21.92 -29.71
CA GLY A 19 7.35 20.55 -29.45
C GLY A 19 8.10 19.87 -28.32
N PRO A 20 9.45 19.79 -28.38
CA PRO A 20 10.25 19.15 -27.32
C PRO A 20 9.99 19.75 -25.93
N ARG A 21 9.83 21.08 -25.83
CA ARG A 21 9.52 21.76 -24.57
C ARG A 21 8.11 21.43 -24.06
N LYS A 22 7.13 21.30 -24.95
CA LYS A 22 5.75 20.93 -24.59
C LYS A 22 5.64 19.47 -24.19
N ILE A 23 6.32 18.57 -24.89
CA ILE A 23 6.40 17.14 -24.56
C ILE A 23 7.04 17.00 -23.18
N LEU A 24 8.22 17.59 -22.96
CA LEU A 24 8.87 17.55 -21.65
C LEU A 24 7.99 18.14 -20.54
N GLY A 25 7.28 19.24 -20.80
CA GLY A 25 6.32 19.81 -19.85
C GLY A 25 5.20 18.82 -19.49
N ALA A 26 4.56 18.20 -20.50
CA ALA A 26 3.51 17.22 -20.30
C ALA A 26 4.01 15.91 -19.65
N LEU A 27 5.27 15.53 -19.90
CA LEU A 27 5.92 14.38 -19.27
C LEU A 27 6.23 14.65 -17.79
N LEU A 28 6.68 15.86 -17.45
CA LEU A 28 6.89 16.26 -16.04
C LEU A 28 5.59 16.30 -15.24
N GLU A 29 4.45 16.47 -15.92
CA GLU A 29 3.12 16.42 -15.31
C GLU A 29 2.58 15.00 -15.13
N GLN A 30 3.26 13.98 -15.66
CA GLN A 30 2.81 12.59 -15.53
C GLN A 30 2.90 12.11 -14.08
N GLU A 31 1.87 11.40 -13.60
CA GLU A 31 1.83 10.78 -12.27
C GLU A 31 3.03 9.86 -12.03
N LEU A 32 3.54 9.21 -13.09
CA LEU A 32 4.73 8.36 -13.05
C LEU A 32 6.04 9.17 -12.86
N VAL A 33 6.06 10.40 -13.34
CA VAL A 33 7.20 11.32 -13.32
C VAL A 33 6.90 12.42 -12.30
N LEU A 34 6.79 12.04 -11.02
CA LEU A 34 6.48 12.96 -9.92
C LEU A 34 7.44 14.15 -9.90
N HIS A 35 6.94 15.39 -9.92
CA HIS A 35 7.69 16.66 -9.92
C HIS A 35 8.79 16.78 -8.83
N ASN A 36 9.96 16.20 -9.04
CA ASN A 36 11.13 16.37 -8.20
C ASN A 36 12.40 16.44 -9.07
N ARG A 37 13.52 16.86 -8.48
CA ARG A 37 14.76 17.10 -9.24
C ARG A 37 15.30 15.84 -9.94
N TYR A 38 15.07 14.66 -9.38
CA TYR A 38 15.58 13.38 -9.88
C TYR A 38 14.73 12.84 -11.04
N THR A 39 13.43 13.17 -11.08
CA THR A 39 12.53 12.73 -12.16
C THR A 39 12.62 13.60 -13.40
N ARG A 40 13.24 14.79 -13.33
CA ARG A 40 13.43 15.63 -14.52
C ARG A 40 14.39 15.02 -15.54
N GLU A 41 15.47 14.40 -15.08
CA GLU A 41 16.43 13.71 -15.95
C GLU A 41 15.78 12.47 -16.57
N ALA A 42 15.04 11.69 -15.77
CA ALA A 42 14.22 10.60 -16.26
C ALA A 42 13.19 11.06 -17.32
N ALA A 43 12.53 12.21 -17.10
CA ALA A 43 11.59 12.78 -18.06
C ALA A 43 12.25 13.14 -19.40
N ILE A 44 13.51 13.60 -19.38
CA ILE A 44 14.28 13.89 -20.59
C ILE A 44 14.55 12.59 -21.35
N LYS A 45 15.00 11.53 -20.67
CA LYS A 45 15.23 10.22 -21.31
C LYS A 45 13.94 9.64 -21.89
N ILE A 46 12.84 9.72 -21.13
CA ILE A 46 11.52 9.32 -21.62
C ILE A 46 11.16 10.13 -22.87
N ALA A 47 11.43 11.43 -22.90
CA ALA A 47 11.14 12.28 -24.06
C ALA A 47 11.96 11.90 -25.31
N GLU A 48 13.13 11.27 -25.14
CA GLU A 48 13.98 10.78 -26.23
C GLU A 48 13.48 9.45 -26.81
N CYS A 49 12.81 8.62 -26.00
CA CYS A 49 12.28 7.31 -26.40
C CYS A 49 10.78 7.32 -26.75
N VAL A 50 10.03 8.35 -26.36
CA VAL A 50 8.57 8.36 -26.53
C VAL A 50 8.15 8.64 -27.97
N GLU A 51 7.26 7.79 -28.50
CA GLU A 51 6.61 7.99 -29.79
C GLU A 51 5.26 8.70 -29.60
N LEU A 52 5.00 9.76 -30.38
CA LEU A 52 3.74 10.49 -30.27
C LEU A 52 2.69 9.95 -31.24
N GLU A 53 1.49 9.71 -30.72
CA GLU A 53 0.37 9.20 -31.52
C GLU A 53 -0.87 10.09 -31.34
N GLY A 54 -1.47 10.47 -32.47
CA GLY A 54 -2.82 11.04 -32.51
C GLY A 54 -3.86 9.94 -32.43
N VAL A 55 -4.89 10.12 -31.61
CA VAL A 55 -5.93 9.13 -31.35
C VAL A 55 -7.30 9.72 -31.67
N ALA A 56 -8.02 9.08 -32.58
CA ALA A 56 -9.36 9.50 -32.96
C ALA A 56 -10.40 9.12 -31.88
N PRO A 57 -11.54 9.85 -31.78
CA PRO A 57 -12.64 9.45 -30.90
C PRO A 57 -13.07 8.00 -31.15
N SER A 58 -13.39 7.27 -30.09
CA SER A 58 -13.77 5.85 -30.08
C SER A 58 -12.66 4.86 -30.50
N GLN A 59 -11.44 5.33 -30.76
CA GLN A 59 -10.30 4.43 -31.01
C GLN A 59 -9.82 3.81 -29.69
N GLU A 60 -9.59 2.49 -29.70
CA GLU A 60 -8.97 1.76 -28.59
C GLU A 60 -7.45 1.92 -28.64
N ILE A 61 -6.85 2.28 -27.52
CA ILE A 61 -5.39 2.31 -27.34
C ILE A 61 -4.88 1.11 -26.55
N ILE A 62 -5.75 0.48 -25.75
CA ILE A 62 -5.51 -0.78 -25.03
C ILE A 62 -6.75 -1.64 -25.19
N SER A 63 -6.58 -2.95 -25.38
CA SER A 63 -7.69 -3.90 -25.49
C SER A 63 -7.44 -5.12 -24.60
N GLU A 64 -8.44 -5.55 -23.83
CA GLU A 64 -8.38 -6.77 -23.00
C GLU A 64 -8.33 -8.06 -23.85
N THR A 65 -8.72 -7.97 -25.13
CA THR A 65 -8.87 -9.13 -26.04
C THR A 65 -7.70 -9.31 -27.01
N LYS A 66 -6.90 -8.28 -27.20
CA LYS A 66 -5.71 -8.33 -28.06
C LYS A 66 -4.52 -8.66 -27.17
N ASP A 67 -3.59 -9.44 -27.70
CA ASP A 67 -2.31 -9.62 -27.02
C ASP A 67 -1.66 -8.22 -26.89
N GLY A 68 -1.26 -7.91 -25.67
CA GLY A 68 -0.77 -6.59 -25.32
C GLY A 68 0.52 -6.30 -26.08
N GLN A 69 0.69 -5.05 -26.49
CA GLN A 69 2.02 -4.56 -26.76
C GLN A 69 2.55 -4.02 -25.43
N ASP A 70 3.70 -4.52 -24.98
CA ASP A 70 4.35 -4.09 -23.75
C ASP A 70 4.80 -2.63 -23.90
N ALA A 71 3.90 -1.70 -23.59
CA ALA A 71 4.16 -0.29 -23.70
C ALA A 71 3.32 0.50 -22.70
N LEU A 72 3.95 1.52 -22.15
CA LEU A 72 3.32 2.52 -21.32
C LEU A 72 2.80 3.66 -22.20
N LEU A 73 1.51 3.94 -22.12
CA LEU A 73 0.85 5.01 -22.87
C LEU A 73 0.52 6.17 -21.94
N MET A 74 1.16 7.31 -22.16
CA MET A 74 1.00 8.53 -21.38
C MET A 74 0.02 9.48 -22.06
N VAL A 75 -1.05 9.87 -21.39
CA VAL A 75 -2.00 10.84 -21.94
C VAL A 75 -1.41 12.24 -21.84
N LEU A 76 -1.16 12.84 -23.01
CA LEU A 76 -0.61 14.20 -23.12
C LEU A 76 -1.71 15.24 -23.37
N SER A 77 -2.80 14.84 -24.03
CA SER A 77 -3.98 15.68 -24.29
C SER A 77 -5.20 14.83 -24.58
N GLY A 78 -6.39 15.32 -24.21
CA GLY A 78 -7.68 14.66 -24.43
C GLY A 78 -8.02 13.66 -23.32
N ASN A 79 -9.18 13.01 -23.47
CA ASN A 79 -9.74 12.11 -22.47
C ASN A 79 -10.05 10.72 -23.04
N PHE A 80 -9.95 9.74 -22.16
CA PHE A 80 -10.20 8.33 -22.43
C PHE A 80 -11.14 7.75 -21.38
N ARG A 81 -11.79 6.64 -21.73
CA ARG A 81 -12.62 5.85 -20.82
C ARG A 81 -12.05 4.45 -20.70
N LEU A 82 -11.92 3.99 -19.46
CA LEU A 82 -11.49 2.65 -19.10
C LEU A 82 -12.70 1.74 -18.91
N PHE A 83 -12.65 0.58 -19.53
CA PHE A 83 -13.66 -0.47 -19.46
C PHE A 83 -13.05 -1.75 -18.90
N VAL A 84 -13.77 -2.44 -18.02
CA VAL A 84 -13.40 -3.78 -17.55
C VAL A 84 -14.56 -4.70 -17.82
N LYS A 85 -14.33 -5.80 -18.58
CA LYS A 85 -15.39 -6.71 -19.02
C LYS A 85 -16.55 -5.96 -19.70
N GLY A 86 -16.21 -4.93 -20.50
CA GLY A 86 -17.17 -4.07 -21.21
C GLY A 86 -17.91 -3.02 -20.36
N HIS A 87 -17.72 -2.96 -19.04
CA HIS A 87 -18.35 -1.95 -18.19
C HIS A 87 -17.43 -0.74 -17.97
N PRO A 88 -17.93 0.51 -18.09
CA PRO A 88 -17.11 1.69 -17.84
C PRO A 88 -16.78 1.82 -16.34
N VAL A 89 -15.51 2.00 -16.02
CA VAL A 89 -15.00 2.04 -14.63
C VAL A 89 -14.47 3.42 -14.25
N ALA A 90 -13.75 4.08 -15.15
CA ALA A 90 -13.12 5.38 -14.88
C ALA A 90 -12.87 6.16 -16.17
N ASP A 91 -12.71 7.47 -16.06
CA ASP A 91 -12.13 8.32 -17.11
C ASP A 91 -10.63 8.55 -16.82
N ILE A 92 -9.83 8.64 -17.88
CA ILE A 92 -8.38 8.87 -17.84
C ILE A 92 -8.09 10.14 -18.65
N GLY A 93 -7.34 11.07 -18.08
CA GLY A 93 -7.02 12.35 -18.70
C GLY A 93 -5.52 12.67 -18.69
N PRO A 94 -5.15 13.91 -19.08
CA PRO A 94 -3.76 14.34 -19.16
C PRO A 94 -3.00 14.18 -17.84
N GLY A 95 -1.73 13.77 -17.94
CA GLY A 95 -0.88 13.48 -16.77
C GLY A 95 -1.03 12.05 -16.24
N GLN A 96 -1.88 11.23 -16.85
CA GLN A 96 -2.08 9.84 -16.45
C GLN A 96 -1.53 8.88 -17.51
N ALA A 97 -0.92 7.78 -17.08
CA ALA A 97 -0.42 6.72 -17.98
C ALA A 97 -1.37 5.51 -18.02
N VAL A 98 -1.21 4.53 -18.89
CA VAL A 98 -1.87 3.21 -18.85
C VAL A 98 -0.99 2.18 -19.54
N GLY A 99 -1.27 0.89 -19.38
CA GLY A 99 -0.51 -0.17 -20.04
C GLY A 99 0.62 -0.73 -19.18
N GLU A 100 0.62 -0.40 -17.89
CA GLU A 100 1.63 -0.82 -16.93
C GLU A 100 1.56 -2.30 -16.56
N TYR A 101 0.39 -2.93 -16.71
CA TYR A 101 0.16 -4.28 -16.20
C TYR A 101 1.05 -5.35 -16.88
N PRO A 102 1.17 -5.41 -18.22
CA PRO A 102 2.07 -6.38 -18.86
C PRO A 102 3.56 -6.12 -18.58
N ILE A 103 3.96 -4.86 -18.32
CA ILE A 103 5.33 -4.50 -17.93
C ILE A 103 5.65 -5.07 -16.54
N LEU A 104 4.72 -4.98 -15.59
CA LEU A 104 4.90 -5.53 -14.24
C LEU A 104 4.77 -7.06 -14.17
N PHE A 105 3.98 -7.65 -15.06
CA PHE A 105 3.71 -9.08 -15.11
C PHE A 105 3.93 -9.61 -16.53
N PRO A 106 5.20 -9.85 -16.93
CA PRO A 106 5.52 -10.31 -18.28
C PRO A 106 4.74 -11.57 -18.68
N GLY A 107 4.14 -11.54 -19.88
CA GLY A 107 3.32 -12.63 -20.42
C GLY A 107 1.83 -12.59 -20.04
N GLU A 108 1.41 -11.65 -19.19
CA GLU A 108 -0.01 -11.39 -18.91
C GLU A 108 -0.65 -10.44 -19.94
N LYS A 109 -1.96 -10.57 -20.12
CA LYS A 109 -2.74 -9.64 -20.98
C LYS A 109 -3.15 -8.39 -20.21
N HIS A 110 -3.54 -7.35 -20.95
CA HIS A 110 -4.19 -6.19 -20.35
C HIS A 110 -5.48 -6.58 -19.63
N ARG A 111 -5.73 -5.97 -18.47
CA ARG A 111 -6.94 -6.23 -17.64
C ARG A 111 -8.13 -5.32 -17.93
N ALA A 112 -7.97 -4.41 -18.87
CA ALA A 112 -8.96 -3.41 -19.23
C ALA A 112 -8.82 -3.01 -20.69
N THR A 113 -9.89 -2.48 -21.26
CA THR A 113 -9.88 -1.77 -22.54
C THR A 113 -9.89 -0.27 -22.27
N VAL A 114 -9.09 0.49 -23.00
CA VAL A 114 -9.03 1.96 -22.89
C VAL A 114 -9.34 2.57 -24.25
N GLN A 115 -10.37 3.41 -24.30
CA GLN A 115 -10.91 3.98 -25.52
C GLN A 115 -10.97 5.51 -25.43
N ALA A 116 -10.56 6.21 -26.49
CA ALA A 116 -10.64 7.66 -26.55
C ALA A 116 -12.11 8.14 -26.58
N THR A 117 -12.45 9.15 -25.79
CA THR A 117 -13.79 9.79 -25.81
C THR A 117 -13.81 11.02 -26.72
N GLU A 118 -12.64 11.55 -27.06
CA GLU A 118 -12.43 12.70 -27.95
C GLU A 118 -11.10 12.58 -28.72
N GLU A 119 -10.84 13.52 -29.62
CA GLU A 119 -9.55 13.60 -30.33
C GLU A 119 -8.44 13.87 -29.32
N SER A 120 -7.46 12.95 -29.25
CA SER A 120 -6.51 12.87 -28.14
C SER A 120 -5.08 12.68 -28.65
N VAL A 121 -4.09 12.91 -27.78
CA VAL A 121 -2.68 12.66 -28.07
C VAL A 121 -2.07 11.89 -26.91
N ILE A 122 -1.38 10.80 -27.25
CA ILE A 122 -0.63 9.99 -26.29
C ILE A 122 0.85 9.97 -26.65
N GLY A 123 1.68 9.76 -25.64
CA GLY A 123 3.06 9.34 -25.79
C GLY A 123 3.18 7.84 -25.49
N ARG A 124 3.68 7.07 -26.44
CA ARG A 124 3.93 5.63 -26.32
C ARG A 124 5.40 5.39 -25.98
N LEU A 125 5.66 4.72 -24.87
CA LEU A 125 6.99 4.30 -24.44
C LEU A 125 7.01 2.76 -24.41
N ALA A 126 7.94 2.13 -25.11
CA ALA A 126 8.07 0.67 -25.07
C ALA A 126 8.44 0.19 -23.65
N GLY A 127 7.99 -1.02 -23.29
CA GLY A 127 8.27 -1.61 -21.98
C GLY A 127 9.77 -1.77 -21.73
N GLU A 128 10.51 -2.23 -22.74
CA GLU A 128 11.98 -2.36 -22.68
C GLU A 128 12.69 -1.01 -22.45
N ASP A 129 12.22 0.05 -23.09
CA ASP A 129 12.76 1.41 -22.88
C ASP A 129 12.45 1.89 -21.46
N PHE A 130 11.22 1.65 -20.98
CA PHE A 130 10.85 1.99 -19.61
C PHE A 130 11.72 1.23 -18.59
N GLU A 131 11.92 -0.06 -18.77
CA GLU A 131 12.75 -0.90 -17.90
C GLU A 131 14.18 -0.39 -17.86
N SER A 132 14.79 -0.13 -19.03
CA SER A 132 16.15 0.41 -19.13
C SER A 132 16.29 1.77 -18.42
N ILE A 133 15.33 2.68 -18.61
CA ILE A 133 15.34 3.98 -17.91
C ILE A 133 15.14 3.77 -16.41
N ALA A 134 14.27 2.85 -15.99
CA ALA A 134 13.97 2.60 -14.59
C ALA A 134 15.10 1.88 -13.84
N GLU A 135 15.99 1.14 -14.52
CA GLU A 135 17.23 0.63 -13.94
C GLU A 135 18.18 1.77 -13.53
N GLU A 136 18.30 2.80 -14.37
CA GLU A 136 19.11 3.97 -14.06
C GLU A 136 18.43 4.92 -13.06
N TYR A 137 17.09 4.98 -13.11
CA TYR A 137 16.27 5.79 -12.21
C TYR A 137 15.24 4.92 -11.45
N PRO A 138 15.66 4.15 -10.41
CA PRO A 138 14.78 3.23 -9.67
C PRO A 138 13.55 3.88 -9.02
N VAL A 139 13.56 5.21 -8.88
CA VAL A 139 12.37 5.97 -8.44
C VAL A 139 11.18 5.78 -9.37
N LEU A 140 11.39 5.48 -10.67
CA LEU A 140 10.33 5.20 -11.62
C LEU A 140 9.57 3.92 -11.27
N TRP A 141 10.26 2.84 -10.87
CA TRP A 141 9.62 1.63 -10.36
C TRP A 141 8.78 1.90 -9.11
N LYS A 142 9.32 2.68 -8.17
CA LYS A 142 8.58 3.09 -6.97
C LYS A 142 7.35 3.93 -7.32
N ASN A 143 7.45 4.82 -8.30
CA ASN A 143 6.32 5.63 -8.74
C ASN A 143 5.27 4.78 -9.46
N MET A 144 5.69 3.80 -10.27
CA MET A 144 4.81 2.84 -10.93
C MET A 144 4.00 2.05 -9.91
N ALA A 145 4.66 1.51 -8.87
CA ALA A 145 3.98 0.79 -7.80
C ALA A 145 2.93 1.65 -7.08
N ARG A 146 3.28 2.90 -6.72
CA ARG A 146 2.34 3.85 -6.09
C ARG A 146 1.17 4.21 -7.01
N PHE A 147 1.44 4.32 -8.30
CA PHE A 147 0.46 4.64 -9.31
C PHE A 147 -0.56 3.50 -9.51
N VAL A 148 -0.08 2.25 -9.60
CA VAL A 148 -0.93 1.06 -9.65
C VAL A 148 -1.75 0.93 -8.36
N GLU A 149 -1.13 1.13 -7.19
CA GLU A 149 -1.81 1.13 -5.90
C GLU A 149 -2.97 2.15 -5.87
N ALA A 150 -2.70 3.41 -6.24
CA ALA A 150 -3.72 4.46 -6.27
C ALA A 150 -4.90 4.10 -7.19
N ARG A 151 -4.64 3.39 -8.30
CA ARG A 151 -5.66 2.95 -9.26
C ARG A 151 -6.45 1.75 -8.80
N LEU A 152 -5.82 0.80 -8.14
CA LEU A 152 -6.49 -0.33 -7.51
C LEU A 152 -7.45 0.18 -6.43
N ILE A 153 -7.03 1.16 -5.62
CA ILE A 153 -7.88 1.80 -4.61
C ILE A 153 -9.07 2.53 -5.26
N ARG A 154 -8.83 3.34 -6.30
CA ARG A 154 -9.86 4.16 -6.98
C ARG A 154 -10.88 3.35 -7.78
N SER A 155 -10.47 2.24 -8.40
CA SER A 155 -11.35 1.38 -9.21
C SER A 155 -12.24 0.46 -8.38
N GLY A 156 -12.05 0.41 -7.05
CA GLY A 156 -12.69 -0.59 -6.20
C GLY A 156 -12.25 -2.03 -6.51
N GLN A 157 -11.23 -2.22 -7.37
CA GLN A 157 -10.70 -3.52 -7.78
C GLN A 157 -9.45 -3.95 -7.01
N ALA A 158 -8.86 -3.08 -6.19
CA ALA A 158 -8.16 -3.55 -5.00
C ALA A 158 -9.18 -4.41 -4.26
N ARG A 159 -9.04 -5.73 -4.31
CA ARG A 159 -9.58 -6.55 -3.24
C ARG A 159 -8.64 -6.27 -2.08
N PRO A 160 -9.02 -5.47 -1.07
CA PRO A 160 -8.22 -5.47 0.13
C PRO A 160 -8.14 -6.93 0.58
N TRP A 161 -6.94 -7.39 0.91
CA TRP A 161 -6.85 -8.65 1.66
C TRP A 161 -7.41 -8.33 3.03
N VAL A 162 -8.67 -8.69 3.20
CA VAL A 162 -9.44 -8.58 4.43
C VAL A 162 -9.57 -9.99 4.94
N ASN A 163 -9.08 -10.26 6.15
CA ASN A 163 -9.38 -11.54 6.78
C ASN A 163 -10.91 -11.68 6.91
N ASN A 164 -11.45 -12.89 6.69
CA ASN A 164 -12.90 -13.14 6.77
C ASN A 164 -13.47 -12.88 8.18
N ARG A 165 -12.59 -12.77 9.17
CA ARG A 165 -12.84 -12.37 10.55
C ARG A 165 -11.63 -11.61 11.09
N PRO A 166 -11.76 -10.82 12.17
CA PRO A 166 -10.61 -10.14 12.76
C PRO A 166 -9.56 -11.14 13.27
N HIS A 167 -8.33 -11.03 12.76
CA HIS A 167 -7.18 -11.77 13.29
C HIS A 167 -6.48 -10.92 14.35
N ILE A 168 -6.25 -11.46 15.54
CA ILE A 168 -5.68 -10.77 16.69
C ILE A 168 -4.40 -11.48 17.09
N PHE A 169 -3.30 -10.75 17.00
CA PHE A 169 -2.02 -11.18 17.54
C PHE A 169 -1.94 -10.87 19.03
N ILE A 170 -1.48 -11.83 19.84
CA ILE A 170 -1.15 -11.59 21.26
C ILE A 170 0.35 -11.82 21.49
N GLY A 171 1.07 -10.73 21.75
CA GLY A 171 2.49 -10.72 22.13
C GLY A 171 2.67 -10.58 23.63
N SER A 172 3.60 -11.33 24.21
CA SER A 172 3.95 -11.24 25.63
C SER A 172 5.35 -11.79 25.88
N SER A 173 5.97 -11.35 26.98
CA SER A 173 7.13 -12.04 27.56
C SER A 173 6.73 -13.42 28.09
N SER A 174 7.70 -14.31 28.32
CA SER A 174 7.45 -15.62 28.94
C SER A 174 6.79 -15.50 30.31
N GLU A 175 7.11 -14.45 31.05
CA GLU A 175 6.59 -14.12 32.38
C GLU A 175 5.16 -13.59 32.32
N SER A 176 4.80 -12.91 31.22
CA SER A 176 3.44 -12.39 30.99
C SER A 176 2.51 -13.37 30.27
N LEU A 177 3.00 -14.58 29.97
CA LEU A 177 2.28 -15.60 29.20
C LEU A 177 0.96 -16.02 29.84
N ALA A 178 0.87 -16.05 31.18
CA ALA A 178 -0.36 -16.38 31.88
C ALA A 178 -1.49 -15.38 31.56
N VAL A 179 -1.18 -14.09 31.60
CA VAL A 179 -2.14 -13.02 31.26
C VAL A 179 -2.50 -13.07 29.78
N ALA A 180 -1.53 -13.35 28.91
CA ALA A 180 -1.78 -13.49 27.48
C ALA A 180 -2.75 -14.66 27.16
N ARG A 181 -2.59 -15.79 27.84
CA ARG A 181 -3.51 -16.95 27.75
C ARG A 181 -4.88 -16.64 28.33
N GLU A 182 -4.97 -15.87 29.41
CA GLU A 182 -6.26 -15.42 29.95
C GLU A 182 -7.01 -14.53 28.94
N ILE A 183 -6.31 -13.61 28.27
CA ILE A 183 -6.89 -12.77 27.21
C ILE A 183 -7.37 -13.64 26.03
N GLU A 184 -6.55 -14.59 25.57
CA GLU A 184 -6.91 -15.53 24.51
C GLU A 184 -8.17 -16.34 24.88
N GLN A 185 -8.18 -16.96 26.06
CA GLN A 185 -9.32 -17.74 26.55
C GLN A 185 -10.57 -16.88 26.70
N ALA A 186 -10.43 -15.63 27.12
CA ALA A 186 -11.55 -14.72 27.25
C ALA A 186 -12.18 -14.34 25.90
N PHE A 187 -11.47 -14.50 24.78
CA PHE A 187 -12.02 -14.40 23.43
C PHE A 187 -12.61 -15.72 22.90
N SER A 188 -12.53 -16.82 23.66
CA SER A 188 -13.09 -18.11 23.26
C SER A 188 -14.61 -17.99 23.03
N GLY A 189 -15.05 -18.33 21.81
CA GLY A 189 -16.45 -18.20 21.39
C GLY A 189 -16.77 -16.92 20.62
N ASP A 190 -15.84 -15.95 20.53
CA ASP A 190 -15.96 -14.85 19.58
C ASP A 190 -15.72 -15.35 18.14
N LEU A 191 -16.15 -14.56 17.16
CA LEU A 191 -15.82 -14.79 15.75
C LEU A 191 -14.38 -14.43 15.40
N PHE A 192 -13.54 -14.04 16.37
CA PHE A 192 -12.15 -13.64 16.14
C PHE A 192 -11.26 -14.85 15.93
N GLU A 193 -10.17 -14.65 15.19
CA GLU A 193 -9.08 -15.60 15.14
C GLU A 193 -7.93 -15.05 15.99
N VAL A 194 -7.62 -15.70 17.11
CA VAL A 194 -6.65 -15.19 18.08
C VAL A 194 -5.43 -16.11 18.07
N HIS A 195 -4.26 -15.54 17.84
CA HIS A 195 -3.00 -16.29 17.78
C HIS A 195 -2.05 -15.76 18.85
N LEU A 196 -1.56 -16.64 19.71
CA LEU A 196 -0.56 -16.32 20.73
C LEU A 196 0.84 -16.46 20.14
N TRP A 197 1.74 -15.51 20.42
CA TRP A 197 3.11 -15.53 19.88
C TRP A 197 3.87 -16.83 20.14
N THR A 198 3.59 -17.49 21.26
CA THR A 198 4.26 -18.75 21.64
C THR A 198 3.76 -19.98 20.88
N ASP A 199 2.74 -19.86 20.04
CA ASP A 199 2.22 -20.99 19.28
C ASP A 199 3.17 -21.36 18.15
N ALA A 200 3.58 -22.63 18.14
CA ALA A 200 4.61 -23.17 17.24
C ALA A 200 4.29 -23.05 15.73
N GLN A 201 3.07 -22.62 15.37
CA GLN A 201 2.66 -22.38 13.98
C GLN A 201 3.17 -21.05 13.39
N ILE A 202 3.61 -20.10 14.22
CA ILE A 202 4.18 -18.81 13.77
C ILE A 202 5.67 -18.95 13.41
N PHE A 203 6.34 -19.99 13.93
CA PHE A 203 7.74 -20.30 13.63
C PHE A 203 7.86 -21.36 12.54
N GLY A 204 7.86 -20.94 11.28
CA GLY A 204 8.45 -21.77 10.23
C GLY A 204 9.93 -22.00 10.54
N LEU A 205 10.41 -23.25 10.47
CA LEU A 205 11.81 -23.64 10.79
C LEU A 205 12.89 -22.89 9.99
N SER A 206 12.50 -22.06 9.02
CA SER A 206 13.34 -21.34 8.08
C SER A 206 13.38 -19.81 8.27
N HIS A 207 12.69 -19.23 9.25
CA HIS A 207 12.62 -17.77 9.44
C HIS A 207 13.38 -17.27 10.67
N THR A 208 13.95 -16.08 10.56
CA THR A 208 14.51 -15.34 11.69
C THR A 208 13.39 -14.75 12.56
N TYR A 209 13.70 -14.42 13.81
CA TYR A 209 12.75 -13.81 14.76
C TYR A 209 12.04 -12.57 14.20
N ILE A 210 12.79 -11.72 13.50
CA ILE A 210 12.26 -10.49 12.91
C ILE A 210 11.31 -10.77 11.74
N GLU A 211 11.67 -11.70 10.86
CA GLU A 211 10.82 -12.09 9.72
C GLU A 211 9.50 -12.71 10.20
N SER A 212 9.53 -13.53 11.25
CA SER A 212 8.31 -14.07 11.87
C SER A 212 7.42 -12.97 12.45
N LEU A 213 8.01 -11.95 13.08
CA LEU A 213 7.27 -10.80 13.59
C LEU A 213 6.69 -9.93 12.46
N GLU A 214 7.44 -9.71 11.38
CA GLU A 214 6.97 -8.99 10.20
C GLU A 214 5.80 -9.72 9.52
N GLN A 215 5.91 -11.04 9.36
CA GLN A 215 4.81 -11.87 8.86
C GLN A 215 3.60 -11.80 9.79
N ALA A 216 3.79 -11.90 11.11
CA ALA A 216 2.70 -11.74 12.06
C ALA A 216 2.03 -10.36 11.93
N ALA A 217 2.81 -9.29 11.83
CA ALA A 217 2.30 -7.94 11.60
C ALA A 217 1.60 -7.78 10.25
N TYR A 218 1.96 -8.58 9.24
CA TYR A 218 1.31 -8.60 7.94
C TYR A 218 0.00 -9.40 7.94
N HIS A 219 -0.11 -10.48 8.73
CA HIS A 219 -1.29 -11.35 8.71
C HIS A 219 -2.37 -11.02 9.76
N HIS A 220 -2.08 -10.19 10.77
CA HIS A 220 -3.00 -9.88 11.87
C HIS A 220 -3.57 -8.46 11.83
N ASP A 221 -4.87 -8.32 12.08
CA ASP A 221 -5.59 -7.04 11.98
C ASP A 221 -5.49 -6.17 13.23
N PHE A 222 -5.09 -6.80 14.35
CA PHE A 222 -4.86 -6.19 15.64
C PHE A 222 -3.66 -6.85 16.31
N ALA A 223 -2.99 -6.07 17.17
CA ALA A 223 -1.99 -6.58 18.08
C ALA A 223 -2.33 -6.16 19.51
N ILE A 224 -2.37 -7.12 20.41
CA ILE A 224 -2.47 -6.93 21.86
C ILE A 224 -1.11 -7.31 22.44
N LEU A 225 -0.46 -6.38 23.10
CA LEU A 225 0.85 -6.62 23.70
C LEU A 225 0.74 -6.48 25.22
N VAL A 226 1.12 -7.53 25.93
CA VAL A 226 1.03 -7.59 27.39
C VAL A 226 2.36 -7.15 28.01
N PHE A 227 2.30 -6.08 28.80
CA PHE A 227 3.43 -5.39 29.40
C PHE A 227 3.35 -5.55 30.92
N GLN A 228 4.12 -6.45 31.53
CA GLN A 228 4.20 -6.50 33.00
C GLN A 228 5.35 -5.70 33.61
N GLY A 229 6.18 -5.01 32.81
CA GLY A 229 7.28 -4.17 33.31
C GLY A 229 8.27 -4.99 34.13
N GLU A 230 9.26 -5.58 33.48
CA GLU A 230 10.10 -6.64 34.08
C GLU A 230 11.54 -6.16 34.33
N ASP A 231 11.98 -5.11 33.64
CA ASP A 231 13.32 -4.54 33.79
C ASP A 231 13.29 -3.21 34.55
N LYS A 232 14.23 -3.01 35.48
CA LYS A 232 14.38 -1.73 36.17
C LYS A 232 15.18 -0.77 35.30
N VAL A 233 14.57 0.33 34.86
CA VAL A 233 15.24 1.37 34.08
C VAL A 233 15.41 2.63 34.92
N ARG A 234 16.63 3.18 34.93
CA ARG A 234 16.93 4.43 35.62
C ARG A 234 16.88 5.59 34.62
N SER A 235 15.96 6.52 34.81
CA SER A 235 15.82 7.71 33.97
C SER A 235 15.69 8.96 34.84
N ARG A 236 16.48 9.99 34.54
CA ARG A 236 16.45 11.30 35.24
C ARG A 236 16.35 11.17 36.78
N LYS A 237 17.20 10.31 37.36
CA LYS A 237 17.32 10.01 38.80
C LYS A 237 16.16 9.24 39.46
N LYS A 238 15.12 8.84 38.71
CA LYS A 238 14.06 7.94 39.19
C LYS A 238 14.22 6.53 38.58
N THR A 239 13.89 5.51 39.37
CA THR A 239 13.85 4.10 38.92
C THR A 239 12.41 3.76 38.58
N HIS A 240 12.18 3.32 37.35
CA HIS A 240 10.87 2.87 36.86
C HIS A 240 10.98 1.40 36.44
N MET A 241 9.84 0.71 36.39
CA MET A 241 9.77 -0.57 35.68
C MET A 241 9.59 -0.26 34.19
N ALA A 242 10.29 -0.97 33.33
CA ALA A 242 10.11 -0.91 31.89
C ALA A 242 9.80 -2.32 31.37
N PRO A 243 8.96 -2.42 30.35
CA PRO A 243 8.81 -3.65 29.60
C PRO A 243 10.16 -4.02 28.96
N ARG A 244 10.41 -5.32 28.75
CA ARG A 244 11.62 -5.79 28.06
C ARG A 244 11.77 -5.13 26.70
N ASP A 245 13.02 -4.95 26.26
CA ASP A 245 13.36 -4.31 24.99
C ASP A 245 12.62 -4.94 23.79
N ASN A 246 12.41 -6.27 23.80
CA ASN A 246 11.71 -7.00 22.75
C ASN A 246 10.22 -6.60 22.63
N VAL A 247 9.54 -6.36 23.75
CA VAL A 247 8.11 -6.00 23.75
C VAL A 247 7.89 -4.55 23.31
N ILE A 248 8.85 -3.66 23.61
CA ILE A 248 8.86 -2.28 23.07
C ILE A 248 9.07 -2.32 21.56
N PHE A 249 10.02 -3.13 21.09
CA PHE A 249 10.31 -3.30 19.68
C PHE A 249 9.08 -3.82 18.92
N GLU A 250 8.44 -4.88 19.43
CA GLU A 250 7.19 -5.42 18.88
C GLU A 250 6.08 -4.37 18.83
N ALA A 251 5.90 -3.59 19.90
CA ALA A 251 4.93 -2.49 19.91
C ALA A 251 5.21 -1.44 18.83
N GLY A 252 6.47 -1.09 18.61
CA GLY A 252 6.87 -0.20 17.52
C GLY A 252 6.57 -0.80 16.15
N LEU A 253 6.94 -2.06 15.93
CA LEU A 253 6.73 -2.79 14.66
C LEU A 253 5.23 -2.87 14.31
N PHE A 254 4.41 -3.36 15.24
CA PHE A 254 2.97 -3.48 15.03
C PHE A 254 2.29 -2.11 14.92
N MET A 255 2.75 -1.08 15.64
CA MET A 255 2.24 0.28 15.45
C MET A 255 2.55 0.81 14.04
N GLY A 256 3.74 0.50 13.51
CA GLY A 256 4.15 0.85 12.15
C GLY A 256 3.30 0.16 11.08
N SER A 257 3.01 -1.14 11.27
CA SER A 257 2.23 -1.94 10.32
C SER A 257 0.71 -1.70 10.41
N LEU A 258 0.14 -1.73 11.62
CA LEU A 258 -1.31 -1.74 11.85
C LEU A 258 -1.88 -0.37 12.21
N GLY A 259 -1.02 0.56 12.61
CA GLY A 259 -1.39 1.88 13.10
C GLY A 259 -1.89 1.88 14.56
N ARG A 260 -1.92 3.08 15.14
CA ARG A 260 -2.19 3.32 16.57
C ARG A 260 -3.53 2.80 17.09
N ASN A 261 -4.54 2.73 16.22
CA ASN A 261 -5.89 2.27 16.60
C ASN A 261 -6.02 0.75 16.65
N ARG A 262 -5.04 0.01 16.15
CA ARG A 262 -5.07 -1.46 16.04
C ARG A 262 -3.97 -2.13 16.86
N THR A 263 -3.06 -1.35 17.43
CA THR A 263 -2.05 -1.80 18.41
C THR A 263 -2.46 -1.36 19.81
N ILE A 264 -2.67 -2.33 20.70
CA ILE A 264 -3.22 -2.16 22.05
C ILE A 264 -2.21 -2.67 23.06
N LEU A 265 -1.96 -1.87 24.09
CA LEU A 265 -1.10 -2.25 25.21
C LEU A 265 -1.95 -2.62 26.41
N VAL A 266 -1.67 -3.76 27.03
CA VAL A 266 -2.31 -4.20 28.28
C VAL A 266 -1.25 -4.29 29.36
N ALA A 267 -1.44 -3.61 30.48
CA ALA A 267 -0.45 -3.49 31.53
C ALA A 267 -1.07 -3.56 32.93
N PRO A 268 -0.36 -4.06 33.96
CA PRO A 268 -0.87 -4.02 35.32
C PRO A 268 -0.80 -2.58 35.88
N GLU A 269 -1.83 -2.19 36.62
CA GLU A 269 -2.02 -0.84 37.17
C GLU A 269 -1.02 -0.52 38.30
N ASP A 270 -0.60 -1.55 39.04
CA ASP A 270 0.26 -1.44 40.23
C ASP A 270 1.74 -1.20 39.92
N ARG A 271 2.11 -1.18 38.63
CA ARG A 271 3.48 -0.92 38.20
C ARG A 271 3.54 0.42 37.46
N ASP A 272 4.43 1.30 37.93
CA ASP A 272 4.81 2.53 37.23
C ASP A 272 5.65 2.18 35.99
N ILE A 273 4.96 1.63 34.97
CA ILE A 273 5.54 1.17 33.71
C ILE A 273 5.72 2.39 32.82
N LYS A 274 6.99 2.75 32.60
CA LYS A 274 7.33 3.85 31.70
C LYS A 274 7.22 3.39 30.25
N ILE A 275 6.20 3.87 29.55
CA ILE A 275 6.08 3.72 28.09
C ILE A 275 6.99 4.77 27.42
N PRO A 276 7.81 4.39 26.42
CA PRO A 276 8.57 5.34 25.61
C PRO A 276 7.66 6.43 25.00
N SER A 277 8.16 7.66 24.90
CA SER A 277 7.38 8.79 24.38
C SER A 277 6.84 8.57 22.98
N ASP A 278 7.57 7.81 22.17
CA ASP A 278 7.21 7.46 20.79
C ASP A 278 6.00 6.52 20.70
N LEU A 279 5.67 5.83 21.80
CA LEU A 279 4.54 4.91 21.92
C LEU A 279 3.35 5.51 22.71
N LEU A 280 3.43 6.77 23.16
CA LEU A 280 2.35 7.46 23.91
C LEU A 280 1.04 7.61 23.11
N GLY A 281 1.08 7.41 21.80
CA GLY A 281 -0.11 7.39 20.94
C GLY A 281 -0.86 6.06 20.93
N LEU A 282 -0.34 5.02 21.58
CA LEU A 282 -1.00 3.71 21.67
C LEU A 282 -2.04 3.69 22.77
N LYS A 283 -3.10 2.92 22.55
CA LYS A 283 -4.15 2.71 23.55
C LYS A 283 -3.63 1.76 24.63
N LYS A 284 -3.31 2.30 25.82
CA LYS A 284 -2.98 1.51 27.01
C LYS A 284 -4.25 1.21 27.81
N LEU A 285 -4.40 -0.04 28.25
CA LEU A 285 -5.46 -0.48 29.14
C LEU A 285 -4.84 -1.14 30.37
N ASP A 286 -5.22 -0.66 31.55
CA ASP A 286 -4.69 -1.11 32.83
C ASP A 286 -5.59 -2.17 33.47
N PHE A 287 -4.99 -3.14 34.17
CA PHE A 287 -5.71 -4.12 34.97
C PHE A 287 -5.03 -4.32 36.34
N SER A 288 -5.80 -4.63 37.39
CA SER A 288 -5.31 -4.88 38.75
C SER A 288 -5.81 -6.21 39.35
N SER A 289 -6.75 -6.86 38.67
CA SER A 289 -7.35 -8.15 39.05
C SER A 289 -7.92 -8.89 37.83
N PRO A 290 -8.23 -10.20 37.94
CA PRO A 290 -8.91 -10.95 36.87
C PRO A 290 -10.24 -10.31 36.41
N ASP A 291 -10.99 -9.69 37.32
CA ASP A 291 -12.24 -8.99 36.99
C ASP A 291 -11.99 -7.75 36.13
N THR A 292 -10.97 -6.96 36.49
CA THR A 292 -10.59 -5.79 35.67
C THR A 292 -10.01 -6.20 34.32
N LEU A 293 -9.26 -7.31 34.26
CA LEU A 293 -8.77 -7.87 32.99
C LEU A 293 -9.95 -8.29 32.10
N SER A 294 -10.98 -8.91 32.66
CA SER A 294 -12.21 -9.25 31.93
C SER A 294 -12.92 -8.00 31.37
N SER A 295 -12.93 -6.90 32.11
CA SER A 295 -13.44 -5.60 31.64
C SER A 295 -12.59 -5.00 30.51
N VAL A 296 -11.26 -5.11 30.61
CA VAL A 296 -10.30 -4.72 29.57
C VAL A 296 -10.56 -5.52 28.29
N VAL A 297 -10.67 -6.85 28.38
CA VAL A 297 -10.96 -7.72 27.23
C VAL A 297 -12.29 -7.35 26.58
N ASN A 298 -13.34 -7.08 27.37
CA ASN A 298 -14.62 -6.61 26.84
C ASN A 298 -14.52 -5.27 26.10
N THR A 299 -13.66 -4.37 26.58
CA THR A 299 -13.38 -3.10 25.92
C THR A 299 -12.66 -3.32 24.58
N ILE A 300 -11.69 -4.23 24.54
CA ILE A 300 -10.98 -4.62 23.31
C ILE A 300 -11.96 -5.28 22.33
N ARG A 301 -12.80 -6.22 22.78
CA ARG A 301 -13.83 -6.88 21.96
C ARG A 301 -14.72 -5.88 21.22
N LYS A 302 -15.29 -4.91 21.94
CA LYS A 302 -16.13 -3.87 21.34
C LYS A 302 -15.36 -3.03 20.33
N HIS A 303 -14.08 -2.76 20.60
CA HIS A 303 -13.20 -2.00 19.70
C HIS A 303 -12.87 -2.77 18.41
N VAL A 304 -12.56 -4.06 18.53
CA VAL A 304 -12.33 -4.97 17.39
C VAL A 304 -13.59 -5.10 16.55
N GLN A 305 -14.75 -5.34 17.17
CA GLN A 305 -16.05 -5.40 16.48
C GLN A 305 -16.38 -4.11 15.74
N LYS A 306 -16.05 -2.96 16.33
CA LYS A 306 -16.28 -1.65 15.71
C LYS A 306 -15.40 -1.42 14.48
N LEU A 307 -14.12 -1.79 14.56
CA LEU A 307 -13.15 -1.51 13.49
C LEU A 307 -13.10 -2.61 12.42
N GLY A 308 -13.52 -3.83 12.74
CA GLY A 308 -13.48 -4.97 11.85
C GLY A 308 -12.07 -5.37 11.41
N PRO A 309 -11.96 -6.34 10.49
CA PRO A 309 -10.67 -6.74 9.94
C PRO A 309 -9.99 -5.57 9.19
N LEU A 310 -8.66 -5.58 9.14
CA LEU A 310 -7.89 -4.52 8.49
C LEU A 310 -7.95 -4.71 6.98
N GLN A 311 -8.32 -3.66 6.25
CA GLN A 311 -8.18 -3.63 4.80
C GLN A 311 -6.73 -3.37 4.44
N ARG A 312 -6.00 -4.43 4.06
CA ARG A 312 -4.64 -4.28 3.52
C ARG A 312 -4.70 -4.16 2.02
N PHE A 313 -3.99 -3.16 1.51
CA PHE A 313 -3.67 -3.07 0.10
C PHE A 313 -2.31 -3.75 -0.06
N ALA A 314 -2.27 -4.85 -0.81
CA ALA A 314 -1.00 -5.50 -1.10
C ALA A 314 -0.14 -4.51 -1.90
N VAL A 315 1.03 -4.17 -1.37
CA VAL A 315 2.14 -3.70 -2.18
C VAL A 315 2.71 -4.97 -2.78
N ILE A 316 2.35 -5.27 -4.04
CA ILE A 316 3.04 -6.30 -4.83
C ILE A 316 4.35 -5.68 -5.31
#